data_AF-A0A927UN51-F1
#
_entry.id   AF-A0A927UN51-F1
#
_cell.length_a   1.000
_cell.length_b   1.000
_cell.length_c   1.000
_cell.angle_alpha   90.00
_cell.angle_beta   90.00
_cell.angle_gamma   90.00
#
_symmetry.space_group_name_H-M   'P 1'
#
loop_
_entity.id
_entity.type
_entity.pdbx_description
1 polymer ?
#
loop_
_entity_poly.entity_id
_entity_poly.type
_entity_poly.pdbx_seq_one_letter_code
_entity_poly.pdbx_strand_id
1 'polypeptide(L)' 'MKIKDKTRSLNIAFEDLDIEEVFKYNDRVFMKISEEEKDNSYDFSKHRITSFTEDTVIEYVQSELILHHREWEE' A
#
# COMPACT_ATOMS: atom_id res chain seq x y z
N MET A 1 -1.33 4.44 13.51
CA MET A 1 -1.86 4.07 12.19
C MET A 1 -2.05 2.57 12.18
N LYS A 2 -3.27 2.09 11.92
CA LYS A 2 -3.59 0.67 11.85
C LYS A 2 -4.14 0.40 10.44
N ILE A 3 -3.55 -0.58 9.75
CA ILE A 3 -4.02 -1.06 8.44
C ILE A 3 -4.70 -2.40 8.71
N LYS A 4 -6.00 -2.50 8.39
CA LYS A 4 -6.76 -3.75 8.50
C LYS A 4 -6.95 -4.35 7.11
N ASP A 5 -6.37 -5.51 6.87
CA ASP A 5 -6.56 -6.30 5.66
C ASP A 5 -7.91 -7.05 5.72
N LYS A 6 -8.79 -6.82 4.73
CA LYS A 6 -10.11 -7.44 4.64
C LYS A 6 -10.23 -8.45 3.47
N THR A 7 -9.13 -8.73 2.76
CA THR A 7 -9.13 -9.39 1.46
C THR A 7 -8.81 -10.88 1.52
N ARG A 8 -9.40 -11.65 0.59
CA ARG A 8 -8.77 -12.87 0.07
C ARG A 8 -7.76 -12.42 -0.98
N SER A 9 -6.49 -12.70 -0.77
CA SER A 9 -5.34 -12.27 -1.59
C SER A 9 -5.62 -12.35 -3.09
N LEU A 10 -5.71 -11.20 -3.74
CA LEU A 10 -5.85 -11.03 -5.20
C LEU A 10 -4.53 -10.47 -5.72
N ASN A 11 -3.91 -11.17 -6.67
CA ASN A 11 -2.70 -10.67 -7.32
C ASN A 11 -3.10 -9.86 -8.56
N ILE A 12 -2.65 -8.61 -8.64
CA ILE A 12 -2.89 -7.69 -9.76
C ILE A 12 -1.57 -7.05 -10.20
N ALA A 13 -1.56 -6.39 -11.36
CA ALA A 13 -0.45 -5.54 -11.76
C ALA A 13 -0.47 -4.23 -10.96
N PHE A 14 0.70 -3.62 -10.76
CA PHE A 14 0.81 -2.34 -10.06
C PHE A 14 0.10 -1.19 -10.79
N GLU A 15 0.06 -1.24 -12.12
CA GLU A 15 -0.69 -0.28 -12.95
C GLU A 15 -2.19 -0.28 -12.66
N ASP A 16 -2.76 -1.42 -12.28
CA ASP A 16 -4.20 -1.58 -12.01
C ASP A 16 -4.63 -1.05 -10.64
N LEU A 17 -3.67 -0.64 -9.80
CA LEU A 17 -3.91 -0.13 -8.45
C LEU A 17 -4.20 1.37 -8.51
N ASP A 18 -5.23 1.85 -7.81
CA ASP A 18 -5.49 3.29 -7.73
C ASP A 18 -4.53 3.99 -6.75
N ILE A 19 -4.32 5.31 -6.92
CA ILE A 19 -3.61 6.13 -5.93
C ILE A 19 -4.32 6.00 -4.56
N GLU A 20 -3.54 6.02 -3.48
CA GLU A 20 -3.96 5.85 -2.09
C GLU A 20 -4.34 4.41 -1.70
N GLU A 21 -4.43 3.49 -2.65
CA GLU A 21 -4.64 2.09 -2.34
C GLU A 21 -3.38 1.44 -1.75
N VAL A 22 -3.62 0.44 -0.89
CA VAL A 22 -2.60 -0.27 -0.14
C VAL A 22 -2.41 -1.64 -0.76
N PHE A 23 -1.16 -2.06 -0.83
CA PHE A 23 -0.79 -3.35 -1.38
C PHE A 23 0.34 -3.98 -0.58
N LYS A 24 0.55 -5.28 -0.80
CA LYS A 24 1.70 -6.01 -0.29
C LYS A 24 2.63 -6.42 -1.42
N TYR A 25 3.92 -6.38 -1.11
CA TYR A 25 4.97 -6.92 -1.95
C TYR A 25 6.10 -7.47 -1.09
N ASN A 26 6.46 -8.74 -1.26
CA ASN A 26 7.46 -9.44 -0.43
C ASN A 26 7.21 -9.27 1.08
N ASP A 27 5.99 -9.55 1.55
CA ASP A 27 5.56 -9.45 2.96
C ASP A 27 5.63 -8.04 3.58
N ARG A 28 5.74 -7.00 2.75
CA ARG A 28 5.82 -5.61 3.20
C ARG A 28 4.63 -4.83 2.65
N VAL A 29 4.14 -3.88 3.45
CA VAL A 29 2.96 -3.09 3.11
C VAL A 29 3.40 -1.75 2.51
N PHE A 30 2.74 -1.37 1.42
CA PHE A 30 2.98 -0.15 0.68
C PHE A 30 1.66 0.56 0.38
N MET A 31 1.74 1.84 0.02
CA MET A 31 0.64 2.63 -0.54
C MET A 31 1.09 3.24 -1.85
N LYS A 32 0.27 3.16 -2.90
CA LYS A 32 0.52 3.89 -4.15
C LYS A 32 0.26 5.38 -3.92
N ILE A 33 1.19 6.22 -4.34
CA ILE A 33 1.12 7.67 -4.12
C ILE A 33 1.24 8.48 -5.42
N SER A 34 1.57 7.83 -6.54
CA SER A 34 1.68 8.45 -7.86
C SER A 34 1.49 7.40 -8.96
N GLU A 35 1.10 7.86 -10.16
CA GLU A 35 1.12 7.08 -11.41
C GLU A 35 2.48 7.17 -12.13
N GLU A 36 3.40 8.02 -11.67
CA GLU A 36 4.72 8.13 -12.29
C GLU A 36 5.55 6.84 -12.09
N GLU A 37 6.50 6.54 -12.98
CA GLU A 37 7.39 5.39 -12.78
C GLU A 37 8.38 5.57 -11.61
N LYS A 38 8.60 6.82 -11.20
CA LYS A 38 9.54 7.17 -10.14
C LYS A 38 8.82 7.62 -8.88
N ASP A 39 9.32 7.17 -7.73
CA ASP A 39 8.90 7.65 -6.43
C ASP A 39 7.38 7.49 -6.20
N ASN A 40 6.84 6.35 -6.63
CA ASN A 40 5.41 6.12 -6.79
C ASN A 40 4.74 5.34 -5.68
N SER A 41 5.51 4.84 -4.73
CA SER A 41 4.99 4.07 -3.61
C SER A 41 5.65 4.45 -2.30
N TYR A 42 4.83 4.57 -1.26
CA TYR A 42 5.30 4.75 0.10
C TYR A 42 5.44 3.39 0.80
N ASP A 43 6.62 3.11 1.34
CA ASP A 43 6.95 1.90 2.06
C ASP A 43 6.75 2.10 3.57
N PHE A 44 5.68 1.52 4.12
CA PHE A 44 5.35 1.68 5.54
C PHE A 44 6.37 1.05 6.48
N SER A 45 7.10 0.03 6.03
CA SER A 45 8.07 -0.69 6.87
C SER A 45 9.41 0.02 6.95
N LYS A 46 9.82 0.74 5.89
CA LYS A 46 11.08 1.50 5.84
C LYS A 46 10.90 3.01 5.98
N HIS A 47 9.67 3.49 6.00
CA HIS A 47 9.33 4.92 6.05
C HIS A 47 10.00 5.74 4.94
N ARG A 48 9.94 5.24 3.71
CA ARG A 48 10.56 5.90 2.54
C ARG A 48 9.70 5.75 1.30
N ILE A 49 9.94 6.61 0.33
CA ILE A 49 9.39 6.47 -1.01
C ILE A 49 10.27 5.49 -1.82
N THR A 50 9.64 4.68 -2.65
CA THR A 50 10.27 3.71 -3.55
C THR A 50 9.52 3.69 -4.88
N SER A 51 10.13 3.08 -5.90
CA SER A 51 9.52 2.87 -7.21
C SER A 51 9.11 1.42 -7.42
N PHE A 52 7.99 1.23 -8.09
CA PHE A 52 7.54 -0.01 -8.70
C PHE A 52 7.34 0.19 -10.20
N THR A 53 7.60 -0.85 -10.99
CA THR A 53 7.28 -0.85 -12.43
C THR A 53 5.82 -1.25 -12.63
N GLU A 54 5.21 -0.78 -13.72
CA GLU A 54 3.80 -1.04 -14.07
C GLU A 54 3.44 -2.55 -14.04
N ASP A 55 4.36 -3.38 -14.54
CA ASP A 55 4.22 -4.84 -14.63
C ASP A 55 4.50 -5.59 -13.31
N THR A 56 4.85 -4.89 -12.23
CA THR A 56 5.11 -5.54 -10.94
C THR A 56 3.83 -6.16 -10.41
N VAL A 57 3.84 -7.49 -10.25
CA VAL A 57 2.73 -8.22 -9.61
C VAL A 57 2.75 -7.99 -8.11
N ILE A 58 1.64 -7.48 -7.59
CA ILE A 58 1.43 -7.15 -6.18
C ILE A 58 0.22 -7.90 -5.61
N GLU A 59 0.17 -8.05 -4.30
CA GLU A 59 -1.03 -8.51 -3.60
C GLU A 59 -1.88 -7.30 -3.23
N TYR A 60 -3.05 -7.17 -3.85
CA TYR A 60 -4.03 -6.13 -3.51
C TYR A 60 -4.57 -6.38 -2.11
N VAL A 61 -4.58 -5.32 -1.30
CA VAL A 61 -5.12 -5.34 0.05
C VAL A 61 -6.25 -4.34 0.15
N GLN A 62 -7.49 -4.83 0.19
CA GLN A 62 -8.61 -3.97 0.55
C GLN A 62 -8.41 -3.57 2.01
N SER A 63 -8.04 -2.30 2.20
CA SER A 63 -7.62 -1.81 3.50
C SER A 63 -8.40 -0.57 3.92
N GLU A 64 -8.39 -0.33 5.21
CA GLU A 64 -8.89 0.90 5.80
C GLU A 64 -7.77 1.52 6.62
N LEU A 65 -7.40 2.76 6.27
CA LEU A 65 -6.42 3.53 7.01
C LEU A 65 -7.11 4.20 8.20
N ILE A 66 -6.78 3.75 9.41
CA ILE A 66 -7.33 4.35 10.63
C ILE A 66 -6.27 5.24 11.28
N LEU A 67 -6.58 6.55 11.32
CA LEU A 67 -5.84 7.55 12.06
C LEU A 67 -6.43 7.68 13.46
N HIS A 68 -5.62 7.40 14.47
CA HIS A 68 -6.00 7.55 15.86
C HIS A 68 -5.54 8.90 16.39
N HIS A 69 -6.39 9.57 17.16
CA HIS A 69 -5.97 10.73 17.96
C HIS A 69 -4.98 10.27 19.05
N ARG A 70 -4.14 11.17 19.54
CA ARG A 70 -3.08 10.88 20.53
C ARG A 70 -3.60 10.21 21.81
N GLU A 71 -4.87 10.41 22.12
CA GLU A 71 -5.56 9.94 23.33
C GLU A 71 -6.48 8.73 23.08
N TRP A 72 -6.34 8.06 21.94
CA TRP A 72 -7.14 6.86 21.66
C TRP A 72 -6.66 5.68 22.51
N GLU A 73 -7.56 5.19 23.38
CA GLU A 73 -7.43 3.88 24.03
C GLU A 73 -8.27 2.84 23.25
N GLU A 74 -7.71 1.64 23.09
CA GLU A 74 -8.22 0.57 22.20
C GLU A 74 -9.54 -0.07 22.65
#